data_AF-A0A4S8KM85-F1
#
_entry.id   AF-A0A4S8KM85-F1
#
_cell.length_a   1.000
_cell.length_b   1.000
_cell.length_c   1.000
_cell.angle_alpha   90.00
_cell.angle_beta   90.00
_cell.angle_gamma   90.00
#
_symmetry.space_group_name_H-M   'P 1'
#
loop_
_entity.id
_entity.type
_entity.pdbx_description
1 polymer ?
#
loop_
_entity_poly.entity_id
_entity_poly.type
_entity_poly.pdbx_seq_one_letter_code
_entity_poly.pdbx_strand_id
1 'polypeptide(L)'
;MPSTLVSEVLLKLYFLDDTSAYPWCFSEWQRVTGVEHGLFPEDDRLLPKPWSRKDADDIYSFFMQYRQLPEASQQEKFFKGGRGEDECPGRDKWRSWVKKHWDKWEIHPIVIRCLQEADVHPISIMVAGDSLEWPNSTFCLPSATPELARALFGPEAFDDKGVLPAKFRQHLVSIGQRSWDRLRQRINNQKDRIHLLEESAMAAFTALNDNKLTVAKVARVIKLVSEWRDVAQIFGTKRNLEVADNMLAELDHTLEIA
;
A
#
# COMPACT_ATOMS: atom_id res chain seq x y z
N MET A 1 2.50 4.41 16.62
CA MET A 1 3.50 5.41 16.20
C MET A 1 2.83 6.40 15.25
N PRO A 2 3.20 7.68 15.21
CA PRO A 2 2.71 8.59 14.17
C PRO A 2 3.11 8.01 12.80
N SER A 3 2.13 7.79 11.93
CA SER A 3 2.40 7.26 10.58
C SER A 3 3.21 8.29 9.80
N THR A 4 4.50 8.03 9.58
CA THR A 4 5.34 8.84 8.69
C THR A 4 4.67 8.91 7.33
N LEU A 5 4.60 10.12 6.75
CA LEU A 5 3.98 10.28 5.44
C LEU A 5 4.80 9.54 4.39
N VAL A 6 4.15 8.84 3.48
CA VAL A 6 4.86 8.03 2.47
C VAL A 6 5.74 8.90 1.56
N SER A 7 5.27 10.10 1.24
CA SER A 7 6.07 11.10 0.54
C SER A 7 7.37 11.45 1.29
N GLU A 8 7.37 11.42 2.62
CA GLU A 8 8.58 11.61 3.42
C GLU A 8 9.48 10.38 3.36
N VAL A 9 8.91 9.18 3.41
CA VAL A 9 9.67 7.93 3.29
C VAL A 9 10.39 7.85 1.94
N LEU A 10 9.70 8.18 0.84
CA LEU A 10 10.29 8.21 -0.50
C LEU A 10 11.38 9.28 -0.64
N LEU A 11 11.22 10.43 0.01
CA LEU A 11 12.25 11.47 0.06
C LEU A 11 13.50 11.00 0.84
N LYS A 12 13.31 10.32 1.97
CA LYS A 12 14.43 9.76 2.76
C LYS A 12 15.16 8.65 1.99
N LEU A 13 14.43 7.83 1.25
CA LEU A 13 15.02 6.83 0.35
C LEU A 13 15.83 7.49 -0.75
N TYR A 14 15.36 8.60 -1.34
CA TYR A 14 16.09 9.34 -2.38
C TYR A 14 17.49 9.79 -1.93
N PHE A 15 17.69 10.02 -0.64
CA PHE A 15 18.97 10.42 -0.05
C PHE A 15 19.64 9.33 0.77
N LEU A 16 19.33 8.05 0.52
CA LEU A 16 19.92 6.94 1.26
C LEU A 16 21.43 6.80 1.02
N ASP A 17 21.84 7.07 -0.23
CA ASP A 17 23.22 7.23 -0.66
C ASP A 17 23.36 8.53 -1.47
N ASP A 18 24.60 8.94 -1.74
CA ASP A 18 24.89 10.17 -2.47
C ASP A 18 24.93 9.97 -4.00
N THR A 19 24.81 8.73 -4.45
CA THR A 19 25.09 8.32 -5.84
C THR A 19 23.86 7.87 -6.60
N SER A 20 22.81 7.46 -5.90
CA SER A 20 21.67 6.75 -6.45
C SER A 20 20.37 7.37 -5.97
N ALA A 21 19.48 7.66 -6.92
CA ALA A 21 18.18 8.25 -6.64
C ALA A 21 17.15 7.18 -6.23
N TYR A 22 17.33 6.49 -5.09
CA TYR A 22 16.40 5.43 -4.71
C TYR A 22 14.99 5.94 -4.37
N PRO A 23 13.96 5.09 -4.48
CA PRO A 23 13.94 3.82 -5.21
C PRO A 23 13.79 4.02 -6.74
N TRP A 24 13.90 5.24 -7.25
CA TRP A 24 13.60 5.61 -8.64
C TRP A 24 14.60 5.08 -9.67
N CYS A 25 15.76 4.60 -9.22
CA CYS A 25 16.70 3.86 -10.06
C CYS A 25 16.40 2.36 -10.14
N PHE A 26 15.53 1.81 -9.29
CA PHE A 26 15.25 0.37 -9.29
C PHE A 26 14.27 -0.03 -10.37
N SER A 27 14.66 -0.97 -11.22
CA SER A 27 13.86 -1.44 -12.37
C SER A 27 12.43 -1.87 -11.97
N GLU A 28 12.31 -2.60 -10.86
CA GLU A 28 11.00 -3.05 -10.36
C GLU A 28 10.15 -1.91 -9.83
N TRP A 29 10.75 -0.91 -9.18
CA TRP A 29 10.02 0.27 -8.72
C TRP A 29 9.54 1.12 -9.90
N GLN A 30 10.38 1.26 -10.94
CA GLN A 30 10.00 1.94 -12.18
C GLN A 30 8.84 1.21 -12.86
N ARG A 31 8.86 -0.13 -12.89
CA ARG A 31 7.75 -0.96 -13.41
C ARG A 31 6.47 -0.76 -12.63
N VAL A 32 6.53 -0.75 -11.29
CA VAL A 32 5.38 -0.53 -10.41
C VAL A 32 4.81 0.88 -10.56
N THR A 33 5.67 1.90 -10.69
CA THR A 33 5.25 3.30 -10.68
C THR A 33 4.98 3.91 -12.06
N GLY A 34 5.51 3.29 -13.12
CA GLY A 34 5.57 3.84 -14.47
C GLY A 34 6.53 5.01 -14.64
N VAL A 35 7.43 5.25 -13.67
CA VAL A 35 8.43 6.33 -13.71
C VAL A 35 9.77 5.76 -14.17
N GLU A 36 9.98 5.69 -15.48
CA GLU A 36 11.09 4.92 -16.09
C GLU A 36 12.46 5.64 -16.08
N HIS A 37 12.48 6.97 -16.00
CA HIS A 37 13.70 7.76 -16.19
C HIS A 37 14.13 8.51 -14.92
N GLY A 38 13.71 8.02 -13.76
CA GLY A 38 13.89 8.70 -12.48
C GLY A 38 13.02 9.95 -12.34
N LEU A 39 13.26 10.73 -11.28
CA LEU A 39 12.42 11.91 -10.96
C LEU A 39 12.80 13.17 -11.73
N PHE A 40 14.09 13.37 -12.02
CA PHE A 40 14.62 14.65 -12.53
C PHE A 40 15.49 14.47 -13.79
N PRO A 41 15.00 13.80 -14.87
CA PRO A 41 15.74 13.72 -16.14
C PRO A 41 15.93 15.10 -16.78
N GLU A 42 16.97 15.23 -17.61
CA GLU A 42 17.26 16.46 -18.36
C GLU A 42 16.26 16.74 -19.48
N ASP A 43 15.71 15.69 -20.13
CA ASP A 43 14.67 15.83 -21.15
C ASP A 43 13.28 15.94 -20.51
N ASP A 44 12.58 17.05 -20.78
CA ASP A 44 11.22 17.34 -20.32
C ASP A 44 10.21 16.26 -20.70
N ARG A 45 10.43 15.55 -21.82
CA ARG A 45 9.53 14.48 -22.29
C ARG A 45 9.56 13.25 -21.39
N LEU A 46 10.65 13.09 -20.64
CA LEU A 46 10.90 11.96 -19.76
C LEU A 46 10.47 12.24 -18.31
N LEU A 47 10.03 13.47 -18.00
CA LEU A 47 9.59 13.84 -16.67
C LEU A 47 8.38 13.00 -16.21
N PRO A 48 8.28 12.70 -14.89
CA PRO A 48 7.11 12.04 -14.35
C PRO A 48 5.84 12.83 -14.65
N LYS A 49 4.87 12.23 -15.35
CA LYS A 49 3.61 12.92 -15.64
C LYS A 49 2.83 13.19 -14.33
N PRO A 50 2.15 14.35 -14.19
CA PRO A 50 1.99 15.44 -15.15
C PRO A 50 2.97 16.62 -14.93
N TRP A 51 4.18 16.37 -14.41
CA TRP A 51 5.11 17.45 -14.08
C TRP A 51 5.53 18.23 -15.33
N SER A 52 5.58 19.54 -15.18
CA SER A 52 6.37 20.43 -16.03
C SER A 52 7.81 20.51 -15.51
N ARG A 53 8.74 21.06 -16.30
CA ARG A 53 10.10 21.37 -15.84
C ARG A 53 10.10 22.22 -14.57
N LYS A 54 9.23 23.23 -14.51
CA LYS A 54 9.05 24.06 -13.30
C LYS A 54 8.63 23.26 -12.08
N ASP A 55 7.76 22.25 -12.23
CA ASP A 55 7.37 21.39 -11.12
C ASP A 55 8.54 20.54 -10.63
N ALA A 56 9.32 19.99 -11.57
CA ALA A 56 10.52 19.23 -11.26
C ALA A 56 11.56 20.09 -10.52
N ASP A 57 11.81 21.32 -10.99
CA ASP A 57 12.75 22.26 -10.38
C ASP A 57 12.31 22.68 -8.96
N ASP A 58 11.02 22.99 -8.78
CA ASP A 58 10.47 23.35 -7.48
C ASP A 58 10.60 22.19 -6.48
N ILE A 59 10.28 20.95 -6.92
CA ILE A 59 10.40 19.75 -6.10
C ILE A 59 11.86 19.44 -5.79
N TYR A 60 12.75 19.56 -6.77
CA TYR A 60 14.19 19.34 -6.56
C TYR A 60 14.78 20.36 -5.59
N SER A 61 14.42 21.63 -5.70
CA SER A 61 14.81 22.67 -4.74
C SER A 61 14.35 22.32 -3.32
N PHE A 62 13.11 21.85 -3.16
CA PHE A 62 12.61 21.34 -1.88
C PHE A 62 13.44 20.15 -1.36
N PHE A 63 13.78 19.20 -2.21
CA PHE A 63 14.61 18.03 -1.85
C PHE A 63 15.98 18.48 -1.33
N MET A 64 16.62 19.43 -2.01
CA MET A 64 17.93 19.94 -1.62
C MET A 64 17.88 20.75 -0.32
N GLN A 65 16.86 21.59 -0.12
CA GLN A 65 16.64 22.29 1.15
C GLN A 65 16.43 21.29 2.31
N TYR A 66 15.66 20.22 2.09
CA TYR A 66 15.46 19.17 3.08
C TYR A 66 16.78 18.48 3.46
N ARG A 67 17.63 18.15 2.47
CA ARG A 67 18.92 17.49 2.70
C ARG A 67 19.90 18.35 3.50
N GLN A 68 19.85 19.67 3.34
CA GLN A 68 20.75 20.61 4.03
C GLN A 68 20.45 20.74 5.53
N LEU A 69 19.29 20.25 6.00
CA LEU A 69 18.93 20.31 7.41
C LEU A 69 19.70 19.25 8.22
N PRO A 70 20.48 19.64 9.23
CA PRO A 70 21.40 18.75 9.95
C PRO A 70 20.69 17.78 10.89
N GLU A 71 19.54 18.17 11.44
CA GLU A 71 18.84 17.37 12.45
C GLU A 71 17.56 16.73 11.90
N ALA A 72 17.32 15.48 12.26
CA ALA A 72 16.08 14.78 11.93
C ALA A 72 14.82 15.53 12.45
N SER A 73 14.93 16.21 13.59
CA SER A 73 13.83 17.01 14.16
C SER A 73 13.48 18.22 13.29
N GLN A 74 14.48 18.86 12.70
CA GLN A 74 14.33 20.00 11.79
C GLN A 74 13.81 19.54 10.44
N GLN A 75 14.33 18.42 9.92
CA GLN A 75 13.81 17.77 8.72
C GLN A 75 12.33 17.43 8.85
N GLU A 76 11.92 16.84 9.98
CA GLU A 76 10.52 16.51 10.24
C GLU A 76 9.64 17.76 10.29
N LYS A 77 10.09 18.82 10.99
CA LYS A 77 9.38 20.11 11.04
C LYS A 77 9.26 20.77 9.67
N PHE A 78 10.36 20.83 8.91
CA PHE A 78 10.39 21.41 7.58
C PHE A 78 9.50 20.63 6.60
N PHE A 79 9.54 19.30 6.69
CA PHE A 79 8.65 18.45 5.92
C PHE A 79 7.20 18.71 6.30
N LYS A 80 6.88 18.86 7.59
CA LYS A 80 5.51 19.11 8.10
C LYS A 80 5.01 20.55 7.94
N GLY A 81 5.89 21.50 7.63
CA GLY A 81 5.59 22.93 7.55
C GLY A 81 4.38 23.29 6.68
N GLY A 82 3.78 24.45 6.98
CA GLY A 82 2.52 24.93 6.39
C GLY A 82 2.69 26.08 5.38
N ARG A 83 1.58 26.73 5.03
CA ARG A 83 1.51 27.91 4.13
C ARG A 83 1.95 29.18 4.88
N GLY A 84 2.52 30.15 4.16
CA GLY A 84 2.99 31.43 4.72
C GLY A 84 4.47 31.68 4.44
N GLU A 85 5.19 32.28 5.40
CA GLU A 85 6.63 32.57 5.25
C GLU A 85 7.50 31.30 5.10
N ASP A 86 7.00 30.15 5.54
CA ASP A 86 7.62 28.82 5.38
C ASP A 86 7.13 28.04 4.14
N GLU A 87 6.50 28.73 3.19
CA GLU A 87 5.94 28.10 1.99
C GLU A 87 7.05 27.64 1.04
N CYS A 88 7.18 26.32 0.92
CA CYS A 88 8.07 25.67 -0.04
C CYS A 88 7.19 25.01 -1.12
N PRO A 89 7.00 25.62 -2.29
CA PRO A 89 6.06 25.11 -3.31
C PRO A 89 6.32 23.65 -3.71
N GLY A 90 7.59 23.25 -3.79
CA GLY A 90 8.00 21.88 -4.09
C GLY A 90 7.49 20.84 -3.09
N ARG A 91 7.37 21.21 -1.81
CA ARG A 91 6.88 20.33 -0.73
C ARG A 91 5.44 19.89 -0.99
N ASP A 92 4.57 20.84 -1.30
CA ASP A 92 3.15 20.58 -1.52
C ASP A 92 2.92 19.86 -2.84
N LYS A 93 3.68 20.22 -3.89
CA LYS A 93 3.68 19.51 -5.18
C LYS A 93 4.07 18.05 -5.01
N TRP A 94 5.17 17.79 -4.31
CA TRP A 94 5.66 16.43 -4.03
C TRP A 94 4.63 15.59 -3.27
N ARG A 95 4.13 16.11 -2.15
CA ARG A 95 3.11 15.44 -1.33
C ARG A 95 1.85 15.12 -2.11
N SER A 96 1.37 16.10 -2.88
CA SER A 96 0.17 15.95 -3.70
C SER A 96 0.36 14.91 -4.80
N TRP A 97 1.52 14.94 -5.46
CA TRP A 97 1.86 13.98 -6.51
C TRP A 97 1.95 12.55 -5.96
N VAL A 98 2.71 12.32 -4.88
CA VAL A 98 2.81 11.00 -4.25
C VAL A 98 1.43 10.53 -3.78
N LYS A 99 0.66 11.36 -3.08
CA LYS A 99 -0.68 10.99 -2.61
C LYS A 99 -1.61 10.57 -3.76
N LYS A 100 -1.59 11.31 -4.88
CA LYS A 100 -2.44 11.04 -6.04
C LYS A 100 -2.07 9.72 -6.74
N HIS A 101 -0.80 9.36 -6.75
CA HIS A 101 -0.31 8.17 -7.44
C HIS A 101 -0.20 6.95 -6.53
N TRP A 102 -0.13 7.12 -5.21
CA TRP A 102 0.06 6.01 -4.26
C TRP A 102 -0.97 4.90 -4.41
N ASP A 103 -2.25 5.25 -4.56
CA ASP A 103 -3.32 4.27 -4.78
C ASP A 103 -3.24 3.65 -6.19
N LYS A 104 -2.73 4.38 -7.19
CA LYS A 104 -2.57 3.87 -8.57
C LYS A 104 -1.42 2.89 -8.72
N TRP A 105 -0.38 3.04 -7.90
CA TRP A 105 0.78 2.15 -7.88
C TRP A 105 0.47 0.82 -7.18
N GLU A 106 -0.75 0.64 -6.65
CA GLU A 106 -1.21 -0.60 -6.02
C GLU A 106 -0.29 -1.12 -4.90
N ILE A 107 0.42 -0.20 -4.21
CA ILE A 107 1.38 -0.57 -3.15
C ILE A 107 0.68 -1.27 -2.00
N HIS A 108 -0.56 -0.88 -1.68
CA HIS A 108 -1.31 -1.53 -0.61
C HIS A 108 -1.58 -3.01 -0.92
N PRO A 109 -2.20 -3.38 -2.05
CA PRO A 109 -2.29 -4.77 -2.49
C PRO A 109 -0.96 -5.54 -2.48
N ILE A 110 0.12 -4.92 -2.97
CA ILE A 110 1.45 -5.55 -2.97
C ILE A 110 1.89 -5.89 -1.53
N VAL A 111 1.76 -4.94 -0.60
CA VAL A 111 2.10 -5.18 0.81
C VAL A 111 1.25 -6.32 1.38
N ILE A 112 -0.07 -6.33 1.16
CA ILE A 112 -0.95 -7.37 1.69
C ILE A 112 -0.51 -8.76 1.20
N ARG A 113 -0.18 -8.90 -0.09
CA ARG A 113 0.35 -10.14 -0.65
C ARG A 113 1.65 -10.56 0.03
N CYS A 114 2.58 -9.62 0.23
CA CYS A 114 3.86 -9.91 0.91
C CYS A 114 3.65 -10.36 2.36
N LEU A 115 2.66 -9.79 3.07
CA LEU A 115 2.31 -10.24 4.43
C LEU A 115 1.74 -11.65 4.44
N GLN A 116 1.00 -12.05 3.41
CA GLN A 116 0.49 -13.42 3.25
C GLN A 116 1.62 -14.39 2.92
N GLU A 117 2.50 -14.04 1.99
CA GLU A 117 3.67 -14.85 1.60
C GLU A 117 4.63 -15.08 2.77
N ALA A 118 4.80 -14.09 3.64
CA ALA A 118 5.62 -14.17 4.85
C ALA A 118 4.87 -14.77 6.06
N ASP A 119 3.64 -15.27 5.89
CA ASP A 119 2.79 -15.84 6.95
C ASP A 119 2.61 -14.93 8.17
N VAL A 120 2.55 -13.61 7.94
CA VAL A 120 2.36 -12.59 8.98
C VAL A 120 1.18 -11.68 8.72
N HIS A 121 0.24 -12.14 7.89
CA HIS A 121 -0.99 -11.41 7.61
C HIS A 121 -1.85 -11.30 8.88
N PRO A 122 -2.29 -10.09 9.30
CA PRO A 122 -2.96 -9.90 10.59
C PRO A 122 -4.18 -10.79 10.81
N ILE A 123 -5.02 -10.94 9.77
CA ILE A 123 -6.24 -11.76 9.85
C ILE A 123 -5.87 -13.23 10.05
N SER A 124 -4.86 -13.72 9.34
CA SER A 124 -4.41 -15.11 9.45
C SER A 124 -3.89 -15.41 10.85
N ILE A 125 -3.12 -14.49 11.43
CA ILE A 125 -2.62 -14.58 12.81
C ILE A 125 -3.80 -14.60 13.81
N MET A 126 -4.75 -13.68 13.66
CA MET A 126 -5.91 -13.58 14.55
C MET A 126 -6.76 -14.86 14.54
N VAL A 127 -7.02 -15.40 13.35
CA VAL A 127 -7.78 -16.65 13.17
C VAL A 127 -7.03 -17.85 13.73
N ALA A 128 -5.73 -17.97 13.46
CA ALA A 128 -4.91 -19.07 13.96
C ALA A 128 -4.75 -19.05 15.48
N GLY A 129 -4.72 -17.85 16.07
CA GLY A 129 -4.59 -17.65 17.51
C GLY A 129 -5.91 -17.61 18.29
N ASP A 130 -7.06 -17.79 17.62
CA ASP A 130 -8.41 -17.62 18.19
C ASP A 130 -8.53 -16.32 19.01
N SER A 131 -8.02 -15.21 18.44
CA SER A 131 -7.90 -13.93 19.13
C SER A 131 -8.49 -12.78 18.33
N LEU A 132 -9.23 -11.91 19.02
CA LEU A 132 -9.74 -10.65 18.47
C LEU A 132 -8.75 -9.50 18.62
N GLU A 133 -7.59 -9.74 19.23
CA GLU A 133 -6.55 -8.73 19.39
C GLU A 133 -5.79 -8.51 18.08
N TRP A 134 -5.69 -7.26 17.67
CA TRP A 134 -4.94 -6.91 16.47
C TRP A 134 -3.43 -7.14 16.70
N PRO A 135 -2.74 -7.93 15.85
CA PRO A 135 -1.33 -8.23 16.07
C PRO A 135 -0.45 -6.97 16.05
N ASN A 136 0.65 -7.02 16.79
CA ASN A 136 1.57 -5.89 16.88
C ASN A 136 2.50 -5.88 15.65
N SER A 137 2.31 -4.86 14.81
CA SER A 137 3.08 -4.65 13.57
C SER A 137 4.60 -4.58 13.79
N THR A 138 5.05 -4.15 14.97
CA THR A 138 6.48 -4.06 15.31
C THR A 138 7.17 -5.43 15.24
N PHE A 139 6.44 -6.51 15.54
CA PHE A 139 6.97 -7.87 15.48
C PHE A 139 6.70 -8.55 14.14
N CYS A 140 5.58 -8.23 13.48
CA CYS A 140 5.16 -8.87 12.24
C CYS A 140 5.86 -8.29 10.99
N LEU A 141 5.91 -6.95 10.86
CA LEU A 141 6.40 -6.30 9.64
C LEU A 141 7.88 -6.58 9.32
N PRO A 142 8.80 -6.64 10.30
CA PRO A 142 10.20 -6.97 10.01
C PRO A 142 10.38 -8.32 9.31
N SER A 143 9.52 -9.30 9.59
CA SER A 143 9.59 -10.62 8.96
C SER A 143 9.22 -10.61 7.48
N ALA A 144 8.35 -9.69 7.05
CA ALA A 144 7.93 -9.54 5.65
C ALA A 144 8.80 -8.57 4.84
N THR A 145 9.84 -7.97 5.45
CA THR A 145 10.66 -6.96 4.78
C THR A 145 11.39 -7.49 3.54
N PRO A 146 11.94 -8.72 3.53
CA PRO A 146 12.58 -9.29 2.33
C PRO A 146 11.60 -9.45 1.16
N GLU A 147 10.40 -9.98 1.42
CA GLU A 147 9.34 -10.16 0.42
C GLU A 147 8.91 -8.81 -0.13
N LEU A 148 8.70 -7.83 0.76
CA LEU A 148 8.33 -6.48 0.38
C LEU A 148 9.41 -5.77 -0.45
N ALA A 149 10.67 -5.90 -0.06
CA ALA A 149 11.79 -5.34 -0.82
C ALA A 149 11.86 -5.93 -2.22
N ARG A 150 11.75 -7.26 -2.33
CA ARG A 150 11.78 -7.94 -3.62
C ARG A 150 10.60 -7.53 -4.52
N ALA A 151 9.41 -7.41 -3.95
CA ALA A 151 8.20 -7.06 -4.70
C ALA A 151 8.12 -5.58 -5.11
N LEU A 152 8.72 -4.67 -4.34
CA LEU A 152 8.70 -3.23 -4.65
C LEU A 152 9.93 -2.74 -5.40
N PHE A 153 11.10 -3.25 -5.03
CA PHE A 153 12.39 -2.73 -5.49
C PHE A 153 13.20 -3.75 -6.30
N GLY A 154 12.79 -5.02 -6.31
CA GLY A 154 13.48 -6.05 -7.07
C GLY A 154 14.78 -6.54 -6.41
N PRO A 155 15.56 -7.37 -7.12
CA PRO A 155 16.81 -7.94 -6.60
C PRO A 155 17.89 -6.87 -6.34
N GLU A 156 17.82 -5.72 -7.01
CA GLU A 156 18.74 -4.60 -6.88
C GLU A 156 18.76 -3.95 -5.49
N ALA A 157 17.71 -4.19 -4.68
CA ALA A 157 17.65 -3.69 -3.31
C ALA A 157 18.52 -4.49 -2.31
N PHE A 158 19.07 -5.63 -2.73
CA PHE A 158 19.87 -6.50 -1.90
C PHE A 158 21.36 -6.34 -2.23
N ASP A 159 22.22 -6.50 -1.23
CA ASP A 159 23.66 -6.52 -1.47
C ASP A 159 24.11 -7.83 -2.15
N ASP A 160 25.42 -7.93 -2.45
CA ASP A 160 26.02 -9.10 -3.11
C ASP A 160 25.81 -10.43 -2.33
N LYS A 161 25.45 -10.35 -1.05
CA LYS A 161 25.17 -11.51 -0.19
C LYS A 161 23.66 -11.82 -0.10
N GLY A 162 22.83 -11.09 -0.86
CA GLY A 162 21.38 -11.22 -0.81
C GLY A 162 20.77 -10.64 0.46
N VAL A 163 21.46 -9.75 1.17
CA VAL A 163 20.99 -9.12 2.41
C VAL A 163 20.46 -7.73 2.11
N LEU A 164 19.26 -7.45 2.62
CA LEU A 164 18.63 -6.13 2.53
C LEU A 164 19.33 -5.16 3.51
N PRO A 165 19.94 -4.05 3.04
CA PRO A 165 20.64 -3.14 3.92
C PRO A 165 19.73 -2.54 4.99
N ALA A 166 20.26 -2.34 6.20
CA ALA A 166 19.48 -1.92 7.37
C ALA A 166 18.74 -0.59 7.15
N LYS A 167 19.34 0.34 6.39
CA LYS A 167 18.73 1.63 6.07
C LYS A 167 17.49 1.49 5.16
N PHE A 168 17.42 0.49 4.28
CA PHE A 168 16.19 0.21 3.51
C PHE A 168 15.10 -0.39 4.39
N ARG A 169 15.47 -1.28 5.33
CA ARG A 169 14.51 -1.99 6.19
C ARG A 169 13.60 -1.06 6.97
N GLN A 170 14.14 -0.02 7.60
CA GLN A 170 13.34 0.95 8.37
C GLN A 170 12.27 1.67 7.51
N HIS A 171 12.61 1.97 6.25
CA HIS A 171 11.72 2.67 5.32
C HIS A 171 10.64 1.74 4.77
N LEU A 172 11.00 0.48 4.49
CA LEU A 172 10.05 -0.57 4.09
C LEU A 172 9.06 -0.90 5.21
N VAL A 173 9.52 -0.99 6.48
CA VAL A 173 8.62 -1.15 7.62
C VAL A 173 7.63 0.02 7.72
N SER A 174 8.06 1.25 7.42
CA SER A 174 7.16 2.42 7.41
C SER A 174 6.10 2.33 6.29
N ILE A 175 6.47 1.82 5.11
CA ILE A 175 5.52 1.55 4.01
C ILE A 175 4.52 0.45 4.44
N GLY A 176 5.03 -0.64 5.02
CA GLY A 176 4.25 -1.75 5.54
C GLY A 176 3.25 -1.31 6.61
N GLN A 177 3.70 -0.48 7.56
CA GLN A 177 2.88 0.04 8.66
C GLN A 177 1.65 0.78 8.16
N ARG A 178 1.77 1.58 7.10
CA ARG A 178 0.62 2.31 6.55
C ARG A 178 -0.43 1.36 5.98
N SER A 179 -0.02 0.32 5.26
CA SER A 179 -0.93 -0.71 4.76
C SER A 179 -1.56 -1.52 5.88
N TRP A 180 -0.78 -1.82 6.92
CA TRP A 180 -1.23 -2.48 8.15
C TRP A 180 -2.31 -1.66 8.87
N ASP A 181 -2.07 -0.36 9.07
CA ASP A 181 -3.01 0.56 9.71
C ASP A 181 -4.28 0.74 8.87
N ARG A 182 -4.14 0.85 7.54
CA ARG A 182 -5.28 0.91 6.59
C ARG A 182 -6.14 -0.35 6.70
N LEU A 183 -5.52 -1.52 6.75
CA LEU A 183 -6.23 -2.79 6.90
C LEU A 183 -6.94 -2.86 8.25
N ARG A 184 -6.25 -2.49 9.34
CA ARG A 184 -6.84 -2.43 10.69
C ARG A 184 -8.07 -1.55 10.74
N GLN A 185 -7.98 -0.33 10.20
CA GLN A 185 -9.10 0.61 10.15
C GLN A 185 -10.25 0.05 9.32
N ARG A 186 -9.96 -0.54 8.16
CA ARG A 186 -10.97 -1.18 7.31
C ARG A 186 -11.72 -2.27 8.06
N ILE A 187 -11.00 -3.21 8.67
CA ILE A 187 -11.58 -4.34 9.40
C ILE A 187 -12.39 -3.87 10.61
N ASN A 188 -11.88 -2.92 11.38
CA ASN A 188 -12.63 -2.34 12.51
C ASN A 188 -13.94 -1.67 12.05
N ASN A 189 -13.89 -0.89 10.96
CA ASN A 189 -15.10 -0.25 10.42
C ASN A 189 -16.10 -1.27 9.86
N GLN A 190 -15.61 -2.38 9.31
CA GLN A 190 -16.44 -3.44 8.78
C GLN A 190 -17.06 -4.31 9.88
N LYS A 191 -16.37 -4.51 11.02
CA LYS A 191 -16.89 -5.20 12.20
C LYS A 191 -18.23 -4.62 12.64
N ASP A 192 -18.31 -3.30 12.77
CA ASP A 192 -19.53 -2.61 13.21
C ASP A 192 -20.68 -2.72 12.19
N ARG A 193 -20.36 -3.12 10.95
CA ARG A 193 -21.29 -3.20 9.82
C ARG A 193 -21.44 -4.62 9.28
N ILE A 194 -21.03 -5.64 10.04
CA ILE A 194 -21.02 -7.04 9.56
C ILE A 194 -22.41 -7.51 9.07
N HIS A 195 -23.48 -7.11 9.77
CA HIS A 195 -24.85 -7.41 9.38
C HIS A 195 -25.23 -6.75 8.05
N LEU A 196 -24.84 -5.49 7.82
CA LEU A 196 -25.07 -4.80 6.55
C LEU A 196 -24.26 -5.41 5.40
N LEU A 197 -23.05 -5.91 5.68
CA LEU A 197 -22.24 -6.62 4.69
C LEU A 197 -22.88 -7.94 4.30
N GLU A 198 -23.39 -8.70 5.28
CA GLU A 198 -24.15 -9.94 5.06
C GLU A 198 -25.40 -9.66 4.19
N GLU A 199 -26.25 -8.73 4.59
CA GLU A 199 -27.46 -8.37 3.84
C GLU A 199 -27.13 -7.95 2.40
N SER A 200 -26.08 -7.14 2.22
CA SER A 200 -25.64 -6.66 0.91
C SER A 200 -25.11 -7.81 0.04
N ALA A 201 -24.32 -8.72 0.61
CA ALA A 201 -23.77 -9.87 -0.08
C ALA A 201 -24.89 -10.84 -0.50
N MET A 202 -25.81 -11.16 0.41
CA MET A 202 -26.95 -12.04 0.15
C MET A 202 -27.90 -11.47 -0.93
N ALA A 203 -28.23 -10.18 -0.84
CA ALA A 203 -29.08 -9.52 -1.82
C ALA A 203 -28.42 -9.49 -3.21
N ALA A 204 -27.12 -9.17 -3.28
CA ALA A 204 -26.39 -9.14 -4.54
C ALA A 204 -26.26 -10.54 -5.18
N PHE A 205 -26.03 -11.57 -4.35
CA PHE A 205 -25.98 -12.96 -4.80
C PHE A 205 -27.33 -13.44 -5.34
N THR A 206 -28.42 -13.18 -4.60
CA THR A 206 -29.77 -13.57 -5.01
C THR A 206 -30.18 -12.90 -6.32
N ALA A 207 -29.82 -11.63 -6.52
CA ALA A 207 -30.13 -10.87 -7.73
C ALA A 207 -29.41 -11.37 -9.00
N LEU A 208 -28.44 -12.28 -8.88
CA LEU A 208 -27.83 -12.94 -10.05
C LEU A 208 -28.81 -13.90 -10.73
N ASN A 209 -29.73 -14.51 -9.99
CA ASN A 209 -30.72 -15.46 -10.54
C ASN A 209 -31.75 -14.78 -11.47
N ASP A 210 -31.95 -13.47 -11.32
CA ASP A 210 -33.02 -12.74 -12.02
C ASP A 210 -32.57 -12.06 -13.32
N ASN A 211 -31.29 -12.13 -13.71
CA ASN A 211 -30.72 -11.28 -14.76
C ASN A 211 -29.82 -12.02 -15.76
N LYS A 212 -29.66 -11.45 -16.97
CA LYS A 212 -28.56 -11.82 -17.88
C LYS A 212 -27.22 -11.64 -17.15
N LEU A 213 -26.56 -12.77 -16.92
CA LEU A 213 -25.26 -12.85 -16.26
C LEU A 213 -24.18 -12.25 -17.15
N THR A 214 -23.28 -11.49 -16.53
CA THR A 214 -22.09 -10.95 -17.20
C THR A 214 -20.93 -11.08 -16.24
N VAL A 215 -19.72 -11.34 -16.73
CA VAL A 215 -18.49 -11.47 -15.93
C VAL A 215 -18.32 -10.31 -14.95
N ALA A 216 -18.58 -9.07 -15.37
CA ALA A 216 -18.48 -7.89 -14.52
C ALA A 216 -19.44 -7.89 -13.32
N LYS A 217 -20.64 -8.47 -13.47
CA LYS A 217 -21.61 -8.60 -12.37
C LYS A 217 -21.16 -9.67 -11.38
N VAL A 218 -20.71 -10.82 -11.87
CA VAL A 218 -20.22 -11.91 -11.02
C VAL A 218 -19.00 -11.45 -10.23
N ALA A 219 -18.04 -10.78 -10.87
CA ALA A 219 -16.88 -10.19 -10.20
C ALA A 219 -17.26 -9.18 -9.10
N ARG A 220 -18.33 -8.40 -9.32
CA ARG A 220 -18.85 -7.47 -8.29
C ARG A 220 -19.45 -8.23 -7.10
N VAL A 221 -20.18 -9.32 -7.33
CA VAL A 221 -20.76 -10.13 -6.25
C VAL A 221 -19.66 -10.86 -5.48
N ILE A 222 -18.68 -11.45 -6.16
CA ILE A 222 -17.49 -12.05 -5.54
C ILE A 222 -16.86 -11.06 -4.57
N LYS A 223 -16.62 -9.82 -5.02
CA LYS A 223 -16.05 -8.78 -4.15
C LYS A 223 -16.88 -8.55 -2.88
N LEU A 224 -18.21 -8.47 -2.98
CA LEU A 224 -19.09 -8.25 -1.82
C LEU A 224 -19.08 -9.45 -0.86
N VAL A 225 -19.13 -10.67 -1.40
CA VAL A 225 -19.09 -11.89 -0.59
C VAL A 225 -17.73 -12.06 0.07
N SER A 226 -16.62 -11.83 -0.64
CA SER A 226 -15.27 -11.84 -0.05
C SER A 226 -15.12 -10.81 1.05
N GLU A 227 -15.64 -9.59 0.85
CA GLU A 227 -15.64 -8.54 1.87
C GLU A 227 -16.40 -8.93 3.14
N TRP A 228 -17.53 -9.62 3.01
CA TRP A 228 -18.25 -10.17 4.16
C TRP A 228 -17.50 -11.34 4.81
N ARG A 229 -16.99 -12.27 4.00
CA ARG A 229 -16.24 -13.45 4.43
C ARG A 229 -15.02 -13.09 5.27
N ASP A 230 -14.22 -12.12 4.84
CA ASP A 230 -13.03 -11.64 5.57
C ASP A 230 -13.37 -11.19 7.00
N VAL A 231 -14.52 -10.56 7.18
CA VAL A 231 -14.99 -10.04 8.47
C VAL A 231 -15.63 -11.15 9.29
N ALA A 232 -16.41 -12.02 8.64
CA ALA A 232 -17.04 -13.18 9.25
C ALA A 232 -16.01 -14.20 9.77
N GLN A 233 -14.86 -14.31 9.13
CA GLN A 233 -13.76 -15.18 9.58
C GLN A 233 -13.22 -14.78 10.96
N ILE A 234 -13.33 -13.50 11.33
CA ILE A 234 -12.82 -12.97 12.60
C ILE A 234 -13.95 -12.76 13.63
N PHE A 235 -15.07 -12.18 13.19
CA PHE A 235 -16.15 -11.72 14.09
C PHE A 235 -17.49 -12.42 13.87
N GLY A 236 -17.60 -13.26 12.85
CA GLY A 236 -18.83 -13.97 12.50
C GLY A 236 -18.99 -15.28 13.27
N THR A 237 -20.11 -15.95 13.01
CA THR A 237 -20.29 -17.33 13.46
C THR A 237 -19.72 -18.29 12.42
N LYS A 238 -19.47 -19.55 12.81
CA LYS A 238 -19.09 -20.61 11.88
C LYS A 238 -20.07 -20.73 10.70
N ARG A 239 -21.37 -20.55 10.97
CA ARG A 239 -22.41 -20.55 9.95
C ARG A 239 -22.25 -19.41 8.95
N ASN A 240 -21.93 -18.20 9.41
CA ASN A 240 -21.70 -17.06 8.50
C ASN A 240 -20.54 -17.35 7.55
N LEU A 241 -19.46 -17.94 8.08
CA LEU A 241 -18.29 -18.29 7.27
C LEU A 241 -18.61 -19.39 6.25
N GLU A 242 -19.29 -20.47 6.67
CA GLU A 242 -19.71 -21.55 5.77
C GLU A 242 -20.62 -21.04 4.64
N VAL A 243 -21.55 -20.13 4.93
CA VAL A 243 -22.44 -19.54 3.90
C VAL A 243 -21.63 -18.70 2.92
N ALA A 244 -20.72 -17.86 3.40
CA ALA A 244 -19.90 -17.01 2.54
C ALA A 244 -18.95 -17.84 1.66
N ASP A 245 -18.32 -18.88 2.20
CA ASP A 245 -17.44 -19.79 1.45
C ASP A 245 -18.21 -20.55 0.36
N ASN A 246 -19.43 -21.04 0.65
CA ASN A 246 -20.29 -21.70 -0.33
C ASN A 246 -20.68 -20.76 -1.47
N MET A 247 -21.07 -19.51 -1.14
CA MET A 247 -21.39 -18.50 -2.15
C MET A 247 -20.20 -18.20 -3.06
N LEU A 248 -18.98 -18.09 -2.52
CA LEU A 248 -17.78 -17.86 -3.33
C LEU A 248 -17.50 -19.04 -4.28
N ALA A 249 -17.60 -20.28 -3.79
CA ALA A 249 -17.41 -21.46 -4.60
C ALA A 249 -18.42 -21.54 -5.77
N GLU A 250 -19.68 -21.19 -5.54
CA GLU A 250 -20.71 -21.13 -6.59
C GLU A 250 -20.39 -20.03 -7.63
N LEU A 251 -19.91 -18.87 -7.20
CA LEU A 251 -19.56 -17.77 -8.10
C LEU A 251 -18.33 -18.08 -8.96
N ASP A 252 -17.31 -18.72 -8.38
CA ASP A 252 -16.11 -19.15 -9.10
C ASP A 252 -16.46 -20.18 -10.19
N HIS A 253 -17.29 -21.18 -9.85
CA HIS A 253 -17.78 -22.14 -10.83
C HIS A 253 -18.58 -21.47 -11.97
N THR A 254 -19.34 -20.41 -11.63
CA THR A 254 -20.11 -19.64 -12.61
C THR A 254 -19.21 -18.85 -13.57
N LEU A 255 -18.04 -18.37 -13.11
CA LEU A 255 -17.05 -17.72 -13.96
C LEU A 255 -16.34 -18.70 -14.90
N GLU A 256 -16.14 -19.95 -14.47
CA GLU A 256 -15.48 -20.97 -15.30
C GLU A 256 -16.32 -21.42 -16.50
N ILE A 257 -17.65 -21.31 -16.42
CA ILE A 257 -18.60 -21.76 -17.44
C ILE A 257 -19.08 -20.62 -18.37
N ALA A 258 -18.88 -19.35 -17.97
CA ALA A 258 -19.35 -18.16 -18.70
C ALA A 258 -18.37 -17.62 -19.74
#